data_AF-A0A924CIP4-F1
#
_entry.id   AF-A0A924CIP4-F1
#
_cell.length_a   1.000
_cell.length_b   1.000
_cell.length_c   1.000
_cell.angle_alpha   90.00
_cell.angle_beta   90.00
_cell.angle_gamma   90.00
#
_symmetry.space_group_name_H-M   'P 1'
#
loop_
_entity.id
_entity.type
_entity.pdbx_description
1 polymer ?
#
loop_
_entity_poly.entity_id
_entity_poly.type
_entity_poly.pdbx_seq_one_letter_code
_entity_poly.pdbx_strand_id
1 'polypeptide(L)'
;MLPYLTDWRGRFTGAALAIVRPDSTAQVAQVVLLCREYDVPLVPQGGNTGLVLGGVPDKSGRAIVLSLTRLDRIRAVDALNNTITVEAGVILQNLQQAAAEADRLFPLSLAAEGSCTIGGNLSTNAGGTAVLRYGNTRELCLGLEVVTADGTVWNGLRGLRKDNTGYDLRDLYIGAEGTLGIITAAVMKLFARPAAELTALVGLQTPAQALRLLSLAQARCGAALTGFELMSDFCLELVVRHFPQMRLPLAQPAPQYVLLEISDSESAAHANALLESLMTSALEDGLIDDAIVATSIAQSRALWALREHISLAQAAEGKNLKHDVSLPISAIGNFITATDAL
;
A
#
# COMPACT_ATOMS: atom_id res chain seq x y z
N MET A 1 -13.09 14.74 -19.45
CA MET A 1 -11.66 14.33 -19.47
C MET A 1 -10.88 14.84 -18.27
N LEU A 2 -11.19 16.02 -17.70
CA LEU A 2 -10.40 16.63 -16.62
C LEU A 2 -9.95 15.68 -15.48
N PRO A 3 -10.78 14.76 -14.95
CA PRO A 3 -10.34 13.83 -13.90
C PRO A 3 -9.18 12.89 -14.27
N TYR A 4 -8.95 12.68 -15.56
CA TYR A 4 -7.85 11.86 -16.10
C TYR A 4 -6.59 12.68 -16.39
N LEU A 5 -6.70 14.01 -16.44
CA LEU A 5 -5.64 14.93 -16.86
C LEU A 5 -4.97 15.64 -15.69
N THR A 6 -5.60 15.67 -14.53
CA THR A 6 -5.08 16.30 -13.32
C THR A 6 -4.58 15.23 -12.35
N ASP A 7 -3.40 15.45 -11.76
CA ASP A 7 -2.84 14.53 -10.77
C ASP A 7 -3.65 14.52 -9.47
N TRP A 8 -3.47 13.46 -8.67
CA TRP A 8 -4.15 13.28 -7.39
C TRP A 8 -4.06 14.50 -6.44
N ARG A 9 -2.94 15.22 -6.47
CA ARG A 9 -2.72 16.37 -5.57
C ARG A 9 -3.20 17.70 -6.16
N GLY A 10 -3.74 17.71 -7.37
CA GLY A 10 -4.19 18.92 -8.06
C GLY A 10 -3.07 19.92 -8.39
N ARG A 11 -1.81 19.46 -8.46
CA ARG A 11 -0.62 20.28 -8.70
C ARG A 11 -0.28 20.41 -10.18
N PHE A 12 -0.67 19.44 -11.00
CA PHE A 12 -0.36 19.38 -12.42
C PHE A 12 -1.58 18.94 -13.23
N THR A 13 -1.83 19.65 -14.33
CA THR A 13 -2.84 19.28 -15.32
C THR A 13 -2.20 19.23 -16.70
N GLY A 14 -2.29 18.06 -17.34
CA GLY A 14 -1.84 17.80 -18.70
C GLY A 14 -2.93 17.98 -19.75
N ALA A 15 -2.66 17.49 -20.96
CA ALA A 15 -3.57 17.45 -22.09
C ALA A 15 -3.42 16.11 -22.83
N ALA A 16 -4.52 15.58 -23.37
CA ALA A 16 -4.52 14.34 -24.14
C ALA A 16 -5.36 14.49 -25.41
N LEU A 17 -5.01 13.74 -26.46
CA LEU A 17 -5.81 13.60 -27.68
C LEU A 17 -7.16 12.96 -27.37
N ALA A 18 -7.15 11.91 -26.54
CA ALA A 18 -8.32 11.15 -26.18
C ALA A 18 -8.10 10.37 -24.87
N ILE A 19 -9.22 9.94 -24.27
CA ILE A 19 -9.23 8.94 -23.20
C ILE A 19 -9.84 7.66 -23.77
N VAL A 20 -9.09 6.57 -23.76
CA VAL A 20 -9.54 5.27 -24.27
C VAL A 20 -9.75 4.33 -23.08
N ARG A 21 -10.89 3.63 -23.07
CA ARG A 21 -11.35 2.79 -21.95
C ARG A 21 -11.69 1.37 -22.44
N PRO A 22 -10.69 0.53 -22.74
CA PRO A 22 -10.94 -0.85 -23.19
C PRO A 22 -11.57 -1.69 -22.08
N ASP A 23 -12.34 -2.70 -22.46
CA ASP A 23 -12.94 -3.70 -21.55
C ASP A 23 -12.39 -5.12 -21.75
N SER A 24 -11.33 -5.26 -22.55
CA SER A 24 -10.63 -6.53 -22.74
C SER A 24 -9.16 -6.33 -23.08
N THR A 25 -8.35 -7.33 -22.75
CA THR A 25 -6.92 -7.41 -23.12
C THR A 25 -6.72 -7.29 -24.64
N ALA A 26 -7.62 -7.86 -25.43
CA ALA A 26 -7.59 -7.75 -26.89
C ALA A 26 -7.77 -6.29 -27.37
N GLN A 27 -8.67 -5.52 -26.76
CA GLN A 27 -8.81 -4.10 -27.07
C GLN A 27 -7.59 -3.29 -26.62
N VAL A 28 -7.00 -3.63 -25.47
CA VAL A 28 -5.72 -3.01 -25.05
C VAL A 28 -4.64 -3.23 -26.11
N ALA A 29 -4.48 -4.47 -26.59
CA ALA A 29 -3.53 -4.81 -27.66
C ALA A 29 -3.81 -4.03 -28.96
N GLN A 30 -5.07 -3.92 -29.38
CA GLN A 30 -5.45 -3.12 -30.55
C GLN A 30 -5.09 -1.65 -30.40
N VAL A 31 -5.31 -1.06 -29.23
CA VAL A 31 -4.93 0.34 -28.96
C VAL A 31 -3.41 0.52 -29.02
N VAL A 32 -2.64 -0.41 -28.43
CA VAL A 32 -1.18 -0.38 -28.51
C VAL A 32 -0.70 -0.45 -29.96
N LEU A 33 -1.27 -1.35 -30.77
CA LEU A 33 -0.93 -1.49 -32.19
C LEU A 33 -1.22 -0.21 -32.98
N LEU A 34 -2.39 0.39 -32.79
CA LEU A 34 -2.76 1.66 -33.44
C LEU A 34 -1.83 2.81 -33.01
N CYS A 35 -1.54 2.93 -31.72
CA CYS A 35 -0.63 3.95 -31.22
C CYS A 35 0.79 3.79 -31.78
N ARG A 36 1.24 2.55 -31.95
CA ARG A 36 2.52 2.25 -32.60
C ARG A 36 2.51 2.61 -34.08
N GLU A 37 1.44 2.30 -34.81
CA GLU A 37 1.29 2.62 -36.24
C GLU A 37 1.33 4.13 -36.49
N TYR A 38 0.68 4.92 -35.63
CA TYR A 38 0.54 6.37 -35.78
C TYR A 38 1.51 7.21 -34.93
N ASP A 39 2.49 6.58 -34.28
CA ASP A 39 3.44 7.24 -33.38
C ASP A 39 2.77 8.12 -32.29
N VAL A 40 1.72 7.58 -31.67
CA VAL A 40 0.94 8.25 -30.62
C VAL A 40 1.40 7.75 -29.24
N PRO A 41 1.91 8.64 -28.37
CA PRO A 41 2.28 8.26 -27.01
C PRO A 41 1.09 7.74 -26.20
N LEU A 42 1.35 6.76 -25.35
CA LEU A 42 0.38 6.12 -24.47
C LEU A 42 0.71 6.42 -23.01
N VAL A 43 -0.30 6.80 -22.22
CA VAL A 43 -0.20 6.96 -20.77
C VAL A 43 -1.17 5.98 -20.10
N PRO A 44 -0.67 4.85 -19.56
CA PRO A 44 -1.51 3.89 -18.86
C PRO A 44 -2.00 4.47 -17.54
N GLN A 45 -3.29 4.34 -17.26
CA GLN A 45 -3.88 4.91 -16.05
C GLN A 45 -4.84 3.93 -15.37
N GLY A 46 -4.58 3.66 -14.10
CA GLY A 46 -5.50 2.98 -13.19
C GLY A 46 -6.40 3.98 -12.46
N GLY A 47 -6.35 3.96 -11.13
CA GLY A 47 -7.11 4.86 -10.25
C GLY A 47 -6.66 6.32 -10.19
N ASN A 48 -5.59 6.71 -10.89
CA ASN A 48 -4.99 8.05 -10.85
C ASN A 48 -4.61 8.56 -9.43
N THR A 49 -4.11 7.67 -8.58
CA THR A 49 -3.70 7.98 -7.20
C THR A 49 -2.19 8.11 -7.02
N GLY A 50 -1.41 8.02 -8.11
CA GLY A 50 0.05 8.10 -8.09
C GLY A 50 0.56 9.51 -7.76
N LEU A 51 1.73 9.59 -7.11
CA LEU A 51 2.26 10.85 -6.56
C LEU A 51 3.45 11.43 -7.35
N VAL A 52 3.88 10.74 -8.42
CA VAL A 52 5.04 11.11 -9.25
C VAL A 52 4.67 11.41 -10.71
N LEU A 53 3.39 11.68 -10.97
CA LEU A 53 2.84 12.07 -12.29
C LEU A 53 2.86 11.01 -13.39
N GLY A 54 3.39 9.80 -13.16
CA GLY A 54 3.50 8.76 -14.20
C GLY A 54 2.17 8.33 -14.84
N GLY A 55 1.05 8.50 -14.15
CA GLY A 55 -0.29 8.24 -14.69
C GLY A 55 -0.95 9.42 -15.41
N VAL A 56 -0.30 10.59 -15.54
CA VAL A 56 -0.87 11.82 -16.08
C VAL A 56 -0.12 12.24 -17.35
N PRO A 57 -0.82 12.59 -18.46
CA PRO A 57 -0.15 13.00 -19.69
C PRO A 57 0.55 14.35 -19.56
N ASP A 58 1.50 14.62 -20.45
CA ASP A 58 2.17 15.92 -20.52
C ASP A 58 1.24 17.02 -21.07
N LYS A 59 1.78 18.23 -21.29
CA LYS A 59 1.01 19.37 -21.83
C LYS A 59 0.95 19.41 -23.36
N SER A 60 1.63 18.50 -24.06
CA SER A 60 1.70 18.51 -25.52
C SER A 60 0.36 18.21 -26.17
N GLY A 61 -0.53 17.50 -25.47
CA GLY A 61 -1.80 17.06 -26.00
C GLY A 61 -1.67 15.95 -27.05
N ARG A 62 -0.48 15.37 -27.26
CA ARG A 62 -0.25 14.31 -28.26
C ARG A 62 -0.50 12.90 -27.74
N ALA A 63 -0.47 12.70 -26.42
CA ALA A 63 -0.67 11.39 -25.83
C ALA A 63 -2.16 11.03 -25.78
N ILE A 64 -2.46 9.73 -25.78
CA ILE A 64 -3.75 9.24 -25.28
C ILE A 64 -3.59 8.68 -23.87
N VAL A 65 -4.62 8.86 -23.04
CA VAL A 65 -4.71 8.18 -21.75
C VAL A 65 -5.44 6.86 -21.95
N LEU A 66 -4.79 5.76 -21.60
CA LEU A 66 -5.37 4.43 -21.63
C LEU A 66 -5.84 4.07 -20.22
N SER A 67 -7.13 4.27 -19.94
CA SER A 67 -7.70 3.94 -18.63
C SER A 67 -8.12 2.49 -18.57
N LEU A 68 -7.56 1.75 -17.61
CA LEU A 68 -7.82 0.33 -17.39
C LEU A 68 -9.04 0.07 -16.49
N THR A 69 -9.75 1.12 -16.07
CA THR A 69 -10.84 1.05 -15.07
C THR A 69 -12.06 0.20 -15.49
N ARG A 70 -12.20 -0.16 -16.78
CA ARG A 70 -13.25 -1.09 -17.25
C ARG A 70 -12.81 -2.56 -17.28
N LEU A 71 -11.53 -2.83 -17.00
CA LEU A 71 -10.99 -4.17 -16.75
C LEU A 71 -11.09 -4.46 -15.25
N ASP A 72 -12.31 -4.56 -14.72
CA ASP A 72 -12.61 -4.59 -13.29
C ASP A 72 -13.18 -5.94 -12.80
N ARG A 73 -12.99 -7.01 -13.57
CA ARG A 73 -13.51 -8.34 -13.21
C ARG A 73 -12.56 -9.10 -12.29
N ILE A 74 -13.13 -9.75 -11.28
CA ILE A 74 -12.51 -10.84 -10.54
C ILE A 74 -12.76 -12.12 -11.34
N ARG A 75 -11.69 -12.66 -11.96
CA ARG A 75 -11.77 -13.81 -12.88
C ARG A 75 -11.96 -15.13 -12.13
N ALA A 76 -11.28 -15.30 -10.98
CA ALA A 76 -11.37 -16.50 -10.16
C ALA A 76 -10.89 -16.25 -8.73
N VAL A 77 -11.49 -16.92 -7.75
CA VAL A 77 -11.01 -17.03 -6.38
C VAL A 77 -10.80 -18.49 -6.05
N ASP A 78 -9.56 -18.87 -5.72
CA ASP A 78 -9.21 -20.23 -5.28
C ASP A 78 -8.69 -20.15 -3.84
N ALA A 79 -9.60 -20.36 -2.89
CA ALA A 79 -9.30 -20.31 -1.48
C ALA A 79 -8.38 -21.45 -1.02
N LEU A 80 -8.37 -22.60 -1.70
CA LEU A 80 -7.50 -23.72 -1.36
C LEU A 80 -6.06 -23.44 -1.79
N ASN A 81 -5.88 -22.95 -3.01
CA ASN A 81 -4.57 -22.51 -3.51
C ASN A 81 -4.11 -21.17 -2.91
N ASN A 82 -5.01 -20.48 -2.20
CA ASN A 82 -4.81 -19.15 -1.66
C ASN A 82 -4.40 -18.16 -2.75
N THR A 83 -5.21 -18.08 -3.81
CA THR A 83 -4.97 -17.18 -4.94
C THR A 83 -6.25 -16.52 -5.44
N ILE A 84 -6.12 -15.30 -5.94
CA ILE A 84 -7.20 -14.58 -6.62
C ILE A 84 -6.68 -14.06 -7.97
N THR A 85 -7.42 -14.32 -9.05
CA THR A 85 -7.09 -13.81 -10.38
C THR A 85 -8.00 -12.64 -10.70
N VAL A 86 -7.42 -11.47 -11.00
CA VAL A 86 -8.14 -10.21 -11.19
C VAL A 86 -7.66 -9.49 -12.43
N GLU A 87 -8.55 -8.70 -13.02
CA GLU A 87 -8.18 -7.73 -14.04
C GLU A 87 -7.52 -6.49 -13.42
N ALA A 88 -6.70 -5.79 -14.21
CA ALA A 88 -5.84 -4.70 -13.74
C ALA A 88 -6.59 -3.48 -13.19
N GLY A 89 -7.81 -3.26 -13.62
CA GLY A 89 -8.68 -2.17 -13.18
C GLY A 89 -9.48 -2.46 -11.91
N VAL A 90 -9.40 -3.67 -11.34
CA VAL A 90 -10.04 -3.98 -10.05
C VAL A 90 -9.52 -3.03 -8.98
N ILE A 91 -10.43 -2.38 -8.26
CA ILE A 91 -10.12 -1.52 -7.10
C ILE A 91 -9.60 -2.39 -5.97
N LEU A 92 -8.54 -1.95 -5.27
CA LEU A 92 -7.93 -2.70 -4.17
C LEU A 92 -8.96 -3.13 -3.11
N GLN A 93 -9.82 -2.21 -2.68
CA GLN A 93 -10.89 -2.50 -1.72
C GLN A 93 -11.86 -3.59 -2.20
N ASN A 94 -12.19 -3.64 -3.49
CA ASN A 94 -13.05 -4.68 -4.05
C ASN A 94 -12.36 -6.06 -4.04
N LEU A 95 -11.05 -6.11 -4.28
CA LEU A 95 -10.27 -7.34 -4.16
C LEU A 95 -10.24 -7.82 -2.69
N GLN A 96 -9.97 -6.92 -1.74
CA GLN A 96 -9.99 -7.23 -0.31
C GLN A 96 -11.35 -7.78 0.14
N GLN A 97 -12.45 -7.17 -0.32
CA GLN A 97 -13.81 -7.64 -0.03
C GLN A 97 -14.04 -9.06 -0.58
N ALA A 98 -13.70 -9.32 -1.84
CA ALA A 98 -13.86 -10.65 -2.43
C ALA A 98 -12.99 -11.72 -1.75
N ALA A 99 -11.80 -11.36 -1.29
CA ALA A 99 -10.97 -12.24 -0.47
C ALA A 99 -11.68 -12.55 0.86
N ALA A 100 -12.22 -11.54 1.54
CA ALA A 100 -12.92 -11.70 2.82
C ALA A 100 -14.18 -12.56 2.70
N GLU A 101 -14.94 -12.42 1.60
CA GLU A 101 -16.10 -13.27 1.27
C GLU A 101 -15.72 -14.74 1.06
N ALA A 102 -14.48 -15.00 0.62
CA ALA A 102 -13.91 -16.35 0.49
C ALA A 102 -13.16 -16.83 1.75
N ASP A 103 -13.37 -16.17 2.89
CA ASP A 103 -12.67 -16.44 4.16
C ASP A 103 -11.15 -16.35 4.04
N ARG A 104 -10.67 -15.37 3.27
CA ARG A 104 -9.26 -15.09 3.05
C ARG A 104 -8.92 -13.63 3.27
N LEU A 105 -7.63 -13.35 3.41
CA LEU A 105 -7.05 -12.03 3.54
C LEU A 105 -6.25 -11.71 2.26
N PHE A 106 -6.49 -10.53 1.69
CA PHE A 106 -5.52 -9.87 0.84
C PHE A 106 -4.88 -8.72 1.63
N PRO A 107 -3.58 -8.80 1.97
CA PRO A 107 -3.00 -8.01 3.05
C PRO A 107 -2.50 -6.62 2.64
N LEU A 108 -2.46 -6.29 1.35
CA LEU A 108 -2.06 -4.95 0.93
C LEU A 108 -3.13 -3.95 1.40
N SER A 109 -2.74 -2.99 2.24
CA SER A 109 -3.58 -1.86 2.63
C SER A 109 -2.78 -0.56 2.55
N LEU A 110 -3.44 0.47 2.03
CA LEU A 110 -2.86 1.80 1.81
C LEU A 110 -4.00 2.83 1.71
N ALA A 111 -3.70 4.09 2.03
CA ALA A 111 -4.71 5.15 2.17
C ALA A 111 -5.60 5.39 0.92
N ALA A 112 -5.16 4.97 -0.26
CA ALA A 112 -5.90 5.10 -1.52
C ALA A 112 -6.66 3.83 -1.92
N GLU A 113 -6.89 2.88 -1.02
CA GLU A 113 -7.47 1.55 -1.34
C GLU A 113 -8.86 1.59 -1.99
N GLY A 114 -9.68 2.62 -1.70
CA GLY A 114 -10.99 2.81 -2.32
C GLY A 114 -10.95 3.32 -3.77
N SER A 115 -9.77 3.68 -4.28
CA SER A 115 -9.62 4.27 -5.63
C SER A 115 -8.48 3.66 -6.44
N CYS A 116 -7.40 3.21 -5.80
CA CYS A 116 -6.28 2.60 -6.48
C CYS A 116 -6.65 1.22 -7.02
N THR A 117 -6.05 0.88 -8.16
CA THR A 117 -6.35 -0.36 -8.90
C THR A 117 -5.17 -1.32 -8.81
N ILE A 118 -5.43 -2.63 -8.88
CA ILE A 118 -4.40 -3.67 -8.77
C ILE A 118 -3.27 -3.50 -9.80
N GLY A 119 -3.60 -3.21 -11.06
CA GLY A 119 -2.60 -2.95 -12.11
C GLY A 119 -1.74 -1.71 -11.83
N GLY A 120 -2.32 -0.70 -11.17
CA GLY A 120 -1.60 0.47 -10.66
C GLY A 120 -0.66 0.10 -9.53
N ASN A 121 -1.15 -0.64 -8.52
CA ASN A 121 -0.31 -1.09 -7.41
C ASN A 121 0.85 -1.98 -7.86
N LEU A 122 0.66 -2.82 -8.89
CA LEU A 122 1.73 -3.62 -9.48
C LEU A 122 2.69 -2.75 -10.30
N SER A 123 2.18 -1.85 -11.14
CA SER A 123 3.00 -0.96 -11.97
C SER A 123 3.91 -0.06 -11.13
N THR A 124 3.49 0.34 -9.93
CA THR A 124 4.30 1.16 -9.02
C THR A 124 5.02 0.37 -7.92
N ASN A 125 4.90 -0.97 -7.92
CA ASN A 125 5.35 -1.84 -6.82
C ASN A 125 4.94 -1.31 -5.43
N ALA A 126 3.66 -0.98 -5.27
CA ALA A 126 3.14 -0.33 -4.07
C ALA A 126 3.44 -1.14 -2.80
N GLY A 127 3.82 -0.40 -1.76
CA GLY A 127 3.84 -0.89 -0.39
C GLY A 127 2.53 -0.55 0.34
N GLY A 128 2.59 -0.68 1.66
CA GLY A 128 1.50 -0.48 2.59
C GLY A 128 2.01 -0.68 4.02
N THR A 129 1.14 -0.45 5.00
CA THR A 129 1.49 -0.55 6.43
C THR A 129 1.89 -1.97 6.84
N ALA A 130 1.43 -2.99 6.10
CA ALA A 130 1.70 -4.40 6.36
C ALA A 130 2.88 -5.01 5.57
N VAL A 131 3.69 -4.18 4.88
CA VAL A 131 4.84 -4.64 4.09
C VAL A 131 5.84 -5.42 4.94
N LEU A 132 6.04 -5.04 6.21
CA LEU A 132 6.94 -5.77 7.10
C LEU A 132 6.58 -7.26 7.25
N ARG A 133 5.31 -7.62 7.05
CA ARG A 133 4.82 -8.99 7.21
C ARG A 133 4.65 -9.72 5.89
N TYR A 134 4.05 -9.06 4.92
CA TYR A 134 3.54 -9.70 3.69
C TYR A 134 4.28 -9.27 2.43
N GLY A 135 5.19 -8.30 2.54
CA GLY A 135 5.89 -7.72 1.41
C GLY A 135 5.07 -6.69 0.64
N ASN A 136 5.70 -6.14 -0.39
CA ASN A 136 5.07 -5.21 -1.35
C ASN A 136 4.26 -5.98 -2.41
N THR A 137 3.64 -5.28 -3.36
CA THR A 137 2.84 -5.93 -4.41
C THR A 137 3.62 -6.90 -5.29
N ARG A 138 4.93 -6.74 -5.46
CA ARG A 138 5.79 -7.75 -6.09
C ARG A 138 5.71 -9.07 -5.35
N GLU A 139 5.91 -9.05 -4.03
CA GLU A 139 5.83 -10.25 -3.22
C GLU A 139 4.43 -10.85 -3.17
N LEU A 140 3.39 -10.05 -3.38
CA LEU A 140 2.00 -10.51 -3.41
C LEU A 140 1.56 -11.04 -4.78
N CYS A 141 2.36 -10.92 -5.83
CA CYS A 141 2.01 -11.33 -7.19
C CYS A 141 2.60 -12.72 -7.54
N LEU A 142 1.80 -13.59 -8.15
CA LEU A 142 2.24 -14.89 -8.66
C LEU A 142 2.39 -14.89 -10.18
N GLY A 143 1.57 -14.14 -10.90
CA GLY A 143 1.57 -14.12 -12.36
C GLY A 143 0.89 -12.89 -12.92
N LEU A 144 1.24 -12.54 -14.16
CA LEU A 144 0.72 -11.37 -14.88
C LEU A 144 0.29 -11.72 -16.30
N GLU A 145 -0.67 -10.95 -16.80
CA GLU A 145 -0.99 -10.81 -18.21
C GLU A 145 -0.60 -9.39 -18.61
N VAL A 146 0.21 -9.25 -19.66
CA VAL A 146 0.76 -7.97 -20.09
C VAL A 146 0.63 -7.82 -21.60
N VAL A 147 0.17 -6.67 -22.05
CA VAL A 147 0.31 -6.24 -23.45
C VAL A 147 1.62 -5.49 -23.58
N THR A 148 2.55 -6.03 -24.38
CA THR A 148 3.87 -5.44 -24.62
C THR A 148 3.80 -4.29 -25.61
N ALA A 149 4.87 -3.48 -25.73
CA ALA A 149 4.91 -2.30 -26.59
C ALA A 149 4.79 -2.58 -28.11
N ASP A 150 4.92 -3.84 -28.53
CA ASP A 150 4.64 -4.30 -29.90
C ASP A 150 3.19 -4.80 -30.08
N GLY A 151 2.36 -4.74 -29.04
CA GLY A 151 0.97 -5.21 -29.04
C GLY A 151 0.81 -6.71 -28.77
N THR A 152 1.89 -7.46 -28.54
CA THR A 152 1.82 -8.89 -28.19
C THR A 152 1.24 -9.06 -26.78
N VAL A 153 0.42 -10.10 -26.58
CA VAL A 153 -0.06 -10.47 -25.24
C VAL A 153 0.86 -11.53 -24.66
N TRP A 154 1.62 -11.16 -23.64
CA TRP A 154 2.33 -12.12 -22.81
C TRP A 154 1.44 -12.60 -21.67
N ASN A 155 1.17 -13.91 -21.62
CA ASN A 155 0.33 -14.52 -20.59
C ASN A 155 1.16 -15.41 -19.67
N GLY A 156 1.45 -14.88 -18.48
CA GLY A 156 2.09 -15.56 -17.36
C GLY A 156 1.14 -15.75 -16.17
N LEU A 157 -0.18 -15.81 -16.36
CA LEU A 157 -1.14 -16.01 -15.28
C LEU A 157 -1.05 -17.44 -14.72
N ARG A 158 -0.15 -17.63 -13.75
CA ARG A 158 0.08 -18.91 -13.07
C ARG A 158 -0.19 -18.74 -11.58
N GLY A 159 -1.03 -19.59 -11.02
CA GLY A 159 -1.28 -19.67 -9.56
C GLY A 159 -0.28 -20.53 -8.81
N LEU A 160 0.96 -20.65 -9.30
CA LEU A 160 1.96 -21.57 -8.73
C LEU A 160 2.81 -20.85 -7.67
N ARG A 161 3.01 -21.49 -6.52
CA ARG A 161 3.91 -20.99 -5.46
C ARG A 161 5.40 -21.16 -5.79
N LYS A 162 5.71 -22.15 -6.63
CA LYS A 162 7.07 -22.43 -7.12
C LYS A 162 6.99 -22.75 -8.60
N ASP A 163 7.73 -21.99 -9.39
CA ASP A 163 7.79 -22.15 -10.84
C ASP A 163 9.16 -21.67 -11.34
N ASN A 164 10.02 -22.61 -11.71
CA ASN A 164 11.40 -22.33 -12.11
C ASN A 164 11.61 -22.57 -13.62
N THR A 165 10.57 -22.40 -14.44
CA THR A 165 10.65 -22.64 -15.90
C THR A 165 11.11 -21.39 -16.66
N GLY A 166 12.37 -20.99 -16.48
CA GLY A 166 12.97 -19.85 -17.19
C GLY A 166 13.04 -18.57 -16.34
N TYR A 167 13.06 -17.42 -17.01
CA TYR A 167 13.21 -16.11 -16.37
C TYR A 167 11.90 -15.64 -15.72
N ASP A 168 12.03 -14.94 -14.60
CA ASP A 168 10.90 -14.27 -13.95
C ASP A 168 10.58 -12.94 -14.65
N LEU A 169 9.86 -13.03 -15.78
CA LEU A 169 9.43 -11.84 -16.54
C LEU A 169 8.38 -11.02 -15.80
N ARG A 170 7.63 -11.62 -14.87
CA ARG A 170 6.65 -10.90 -14.03
C ARG A 170 7.36 -9.75 -13.32
N ASP A 171 8.54 -10.04 -12.77
CA ASP A 171 9.28 -9.06 -12.01
C ASP A 171 9.84 -7.90 -12.84
N LEU A 172 9.98 -8.06 -14.15
CA LEU A 172 10.37 -6.95 -15.03
C LEU A 172 9.25 -5.90 -15.16
N TYR A 173 7.98 -6.31 -15.14
CA TYR A 173 6.83 -5.41 -15.32
C TYR A 173 6.35 -4.76 -14.02
N ILE A 174 6.53 -5.43 -12.88
CA ILE A 174 6.20 -4.85 -11.58
C ILE A 174 7.20 -3.73 -11.26
N GLY A 175 6.70 -2.54 -10.93
CA GLY A 175 7.53 -1.34 -10.74
C GLY A 175 7.99 -0.65 -12.03
N ALA A 176 7.57 -1.13 -13.21
CA ALA A 176 7.95 -0.51 -14.49
C ALA A 176 7.16 0.76 -14.85
N GLU A 177 6.15 1.13 -14.04
CA GLU A 177 5.32 2.33 -14.23
C GLU A 177 4.70 2.45 -15.63
N GLY A 178 4.33 1.31 -16.23
CA GLY A 178 3.72 1.25 -17.56
C GLY A 178 4.68 1.48 -18.74
N THR A 179 5.98 1.67 -18.48
CA THR A 179 6.98 2.01 -19.52
C THR A 179 7.41 0.81 -20.38
N LEU A 180 7.25 -0.42 -19.87
CA LEU A 180 7.63 -1.66 -20.56
C LEU A 180 6.44 -2.41 -21.18
N GLY A 181 5.22 -2.09 -20.74
CA GLY A 181 4.00 -2.78 -21.16
C GLY A 181 2.81 -2.44 -20.24
N ILE A 182 1.64 -2.91 -20.64
CA ILE A 182 0.37 -2.65 -19.95
C ILE A 182 -0.08 -3.92 -19.24
N ILE A 183 -0.05 -3.93 -17.91
CA ILE A 183 -0.62 -5.02 -17.11
C ILE A 183 -2.14 -5.01 -17.31
N THR A 184 -2.72 -6.15 -17.73
CA THR A 184 -4.17 -6.29 -17.95
C THR A 184 -4.84 -7.24 -16.96
N ALA A 185 -4.09 -8.16 -16.37
CA ALA A 185 -4.55 -9.02 -15.28
C ALA A 185 -3.39 -9.55 -14.43
N ALA A 186 -3.72 -10.04 -13.24
CA ALA A 186 -2.76 -10.60 -12.29
C ALA A 186 -3.35 -11.76 -11.50
N VAL A 187 -2.49 -12.67 -11.07
CA VAL A 187 -2.78 -13.65 -10.02
C VAL A 187 -2.12 -13.17 -8.73
N MET A 188 -2.90 -12.91 -7.70
CA MET A 188 -2.45 -12.39 -6.41
C MET A 188 -2.54 -13.45 -5.31
N LYS A 189 -1.60 -13.41 -4.36
CA LYS A 189 -1.57 -14.29 -3.18
C LYS A 189 -2.65 -13.86 -2.20
N LEU A 190 -3.39 -14.85 -1.71
CA LEU A 190 -4.24 -14.72 -0.52
C LEU A 190 -3.56 -15.36 0.69
N PHE A 191 -4.05 -15.02 1.86
CA PHE A 191 -3.62 -15.54 3.16
C PHE A 191 -4.84 -15.98 3.97
N ALA A 192 -4.61 -16.80 5.01
CA ALA A 192 -5.64 -17.09 5.99
C ALA A 192 -6.06 -15.79 6.71
N ARG A 193 -7.34 -15.67 7.05
CA ARG A 193 -7.78 -14.57 7.91
C ARG A 193 -7.24 -14.77 9.32
N PRO A 194 -6.73 -13.71 9.98
CA PRO A 194 -6.38 -13.81 11.39
C PRO A 194 -7.64 -14.06 12.24
N ALA A 195 -7.47 -14.82 13.31
CA ALA A 195 -8.49 -15.05 14.32
C ALA A 195 -8.68 -13.81 15.22
N ALA A 196 -7.64 -13.00 15.37
CA ALA A 196 -7.69 -11.74 16.10
C ALA A 196 -6.68 -10.72 15.58
N GLU A 197 -7.04 -9.44 15.66
CA GLU A 197 -6.16 -8.31 15.34
C GLU A 197 -6.18 -7.35 16.54
N LEU A 198 -5.01 -6.99 17.05
CA LEU A 198 -4.86 -6.06 18.18
C LEU A 198 -3.95 -4.91 17.78
N THR A 199 -4.38 -3.70 18.08
CA THR A 199 -3.65 -2.47 17.80
C THR A 199 -3.24 -1.80 19.10
N ALA A 200 -2.00 -1.34 19.19
CA ALA A 200 -1.48 -0.57 20.31
C ALA A 200 -0.86 0.74 19.81
N LEU A 201 -1.08 1.82 20.55
CA LEU A 201 -0.34 3.08 20.38
C LEU A 201 0.58 3.25 21.58
N VAL A 202 1.86 3.46 21.32
CA VAL A 202 2.93 3.48 22.31
C VAL A 202 3.65 4.83 22.25
N GLY A 203 3.85 5.48 23.40
CA GLY A 203 4.64 6.71 23.53
C GLY A 203 6.09 6.42 23.92
N LEU A 204 7.05 7.09 23.25
CA LEU A 204 8.49 6.91 23.46
C LEU A 204 9.23 8.26 23.41
N GLN A 205 10.41 8.32 24.03
CA GLN A 205 11.25 9.53 24.03
C GLN A 205 12.09 9.70 22.76
N THR A 206 12.46 8.63 22.08
CA THR A 206 13.41 8.69 20.96
C THR A 206 13.12 7.68 19.84
N PRO A 207 13.50 7.98 18.58
CA PRO A 207 13.46 6.99 17.50
C PRO A 207 14.31 5.73 17.79
N ALA A 208 15.41 5.88 18.53
CA ALA A 208 16.25 4.75 18.93
C ALA A 208 15.51 3.74 19.83
N GLN A 209 14.67 4.23 20.75
CA GLN A 209 13.79 3.36 21.53
C GLN A 209 12.75 2.65 20.65
N ALA A 210 12.20 3.33 19.63
CA ALA A 210 11.26 2.70 18.69
C ALA A 210 11.92 1.55 17.92
N LEU A 211 13.19 1.69 17.51
CA LEU A 211 13.94 0.61 16.87
C LEU A 211 14.22 -0.57 17.82
N ARG A 212 14.49 -0.30 19.09
CA ARG A 212 14.63 -1.36 20.12
C ARG A 212 13.30 -2.07 20.37
N LEU A 213 12.19 -1.33 20.42
CA LEU A 213 10.84 -1.88 20.51
C LEU A 213 10.50 -2.74 19.29
N LEU A 214 10.86 -2.31 18.08
CA LEU A 214 10.68 -3.11 16.86
C LEU A 214 11.43 -4.45 16.97
N SER A 215 12.70 -4.43 17.39
CA SER A 215 13.49 -5.64 17.59
C SER A 215 12.86 -6.59 18.62
N LEU A 216 12.39 -6.03 19.74
CA LEU A 216 11.68 -6.80 20.78
C LEU A 216 10.36 -7.40 20.24
N ALA A 217 9.57 -6.61 19.51
CA ALA A 217 8.32 -7.05 18.89
C ALA A 217 8.56 -8.16 17.85
N GLN A 218 9.61 -8.05 17.05
CA GLN A 218 10.00 -9.10 16.11
C GLN A 218 10.40 -10.40 16.83
N ALA A 219 11.13 -10.30 17.93
CA ALA A 219 11.54 -11.46 18.72
C ALA A 219 10.37 -12.14 19.45
N ARG A 220 9.39 -11.36 19.91
CA ARG A 220 8.24 -11.85 20.69
C ARG A 220 7.05 -12.29 19.84
N CYS A 221 6.68 -11.47 18.86
CA CYS A 221 5.48 -11.66 18.05
C CYS A 221 5.79 -12.33 16.70
N GLY A 222 7.03 -12.23 16.20
CA GLY A 222 7.44 -12.84 14.94
C GLY A 222 6.48 -12.53 13.80
N ALA A 223 5.91 -13.57 13.19
CA ALA A 223 4.96 -13.47 12.09
C ALA A 223 3.60 -12.86 12.47
N ALA A 224 3.29 -12.70 13.76
CA ALA A 224 2.08 -12.01 14.19
C ALA A 224 2.23 -10.49 14.08
N LEU A 225 3.45 -9.93 14.04
CA LEU A 225 3.66 -8.49 13.89
C LEU A 225 3.28 -8.05 12.46
N THR A 226 2.16 -7.35 12.31
CA THR A 226 1.59 -6.95 11.01
C THR A 226 1.63 -5.46 10.74
N GLY A 227 1.81 -4.62 11.77
CA GLY A 227 1.96 -3.17 11.63
C GLY A 227 3.00 -2.63 12.59
N PHE A 228 3.85 -1.71 12.14
CA PHE A 228 4.78 -0.96 12.98
C PHE A 228 5.10 0.39 12.35
N GLU A 229 4.40 1.45 12.76
CA GLU A 229 4.52 2.79 12.20
C GLU A 229 5.09 3.76 13.24
N LEU A 230 6.26 4.34 12.96
CA LEU A 230 6.86 5.41 13.76
C LEU A 230 6.29 6.77 13.30
N MET A 231 5.83 7.57 14.25
CA MET A 231 5.27 8.91 14.02
C MET A 231 5.84 9.90 15.03
N SER A 232 6.19 11.11 14.58
CA SER A 232 6.57 12.19 15.48
C SER A 232 5.34 12.87 16.09
N ASP A 233 5.52 13.49 17.25
CA ASP A 233 4.49 14.29 17.90
C ASP A 233 3.94 15.40 17.01
N PHE A 234 4.82 16.12 16.31
CA PHE A 234 4.43 17.15 15.36
C PHE A 234 3.42 16.65 14.31
N CYS A 235 3.57 15.42 13.81
CA CYS A 235 2.62 14.86 12.86
C CYS A 235 1.22 14.65 13.48
N LEU A 236 1.16 14.19 14.74
CA LEU A 236 -0.10 13.94 15.43
C LEU A 236 -0.74 15.25 15.92
N GLU A 237 0.06 16.25 16.32
CA GLU A 237 -0.43 17.60 16.62
C GLU A 237 -1.17 18.22 15.42
N LEU A 238 -0.63 18.07 14.21
CA LEU A 238 -1.29 18.53 12.99
C LEU A 238 -2.61 17.81 12.75
N VAL A 239 -2.66 16.49 13.00
CA VAL A 239 -3.90 15.71 12.88
C VAL A 239 -4.96 16.24 13.83
N VAL A 240 -4.64 16.39 15.12
CA VAL A 240 -5.59 16.89 16.12
C VAL A 240 -6.03 18.33 15.82
N ARG A 241 -5.12 19.17 15.30
CA ARG A 241 -5.43 20.56 14.90
C ARG A 241 -6.44 20.64 13.76
N HIS A 242 -6.25 19.86 12.70
CA HIS A 242 -7.08 19.92 11.48
C HIS A 242 -8.30 18.99 11.54
N PHE A 243 -8.29 18.00 12.42
CA PHE A 243 -9.36 17.04 12.63
C PHE A 243 -9.69 16.96 14.14
N PRO A 244 -10.31 18.00 14.73
CA PRO A 244 -10.52 18.11 16.18
C PRO A 244 -11.43 17.03 16.80
N GLN A 245 -12.15 16.27 15.96
CA GLN A 245 -12.87 15.06 16.37
C GLN A 245 -11.95 13.89 16.74
N MET A 246 -10.71 13.89 16.23
CA MET A 246 -9.69 12.89 16.55
C MET A 246 -8.92 13.31 17.80
N ARG A 247 -8.60 12.35 18.65
CA ARG A 247 -7.90 12.58 19.92
C ARG A 247 -6.77 11.60 20.07
N LEU A 248 -5.66 12.09 20.60
CA LEU A 248 -4.55 11.25 21.03
C LEU A 248 -4.89 10.65 22.40
N PRO A 249 -5.00 9.31 22.54
CA PRO A 249 -5.56 8.69 23.75
C PRO A 249 -4.51 8.32 24.81
N LEU A 250 -3.36 9.00 24.83
CA LEU A 250 -2.31 8.81 25.85
C LEU A 250 -2.41 9.91 26.92
N ALA A 251 -2.02 9.57 28.16
CA ALA A 251 -2.17 10.47 29.30
C ALA A 251 -1.19 11.64 29.25
N GLN A 252 0.01 11.40 28.74
CA GLN A 252 1.05 12.42 28.54
C GLN A 252 1.49 12.45 27.07
N PRO A 253 1.78 13.64 26.51
CA PRO A 253 2.44 13.74 25.22
C PRO A 253 3.80 13.06 25.24
N ALA A 254 4.15 12.38 24.16
CA ALA A 254 5.46 11.81 23.92
C ALA A 254 6.04 12.41 22.63
N PRO A 255 7.37 12.61 22.52
CA PRO A 255 7.96 13.16 21.31
C PRO A 255 7.87 12.19 20.11
N GLN A 256 7.76 10.89 20.38
CA GLN A 256 7.63 9.84 19.37
C GLN A 256 6.50 8.89 19.75
N TYR A 257 5.81 8.37 18.73
CA TYR A 257 4.77 7.37 18.88
C TYR A 257 5.01 6.20 17.94
N VAL A 258 4.71 5.00 18.41
CA VAL A 258 4.62 3.79 17.58
C VAL A 258 3.18 3.31 17.55
N LEU A 259 2.62 3.17 16.36
CA LEU A 259 1.41 2.39 16.14
C LEU A 259 1.81 0.97 15.75
N LEU A 260 1.53 0.02 16.63
CA LEU A 260 1.85 -1.39 16.46
C LEU A 260 0.57 -2.19 16.26
N GLU A 261 0.61 -3.15 15.35
CA GLU A 261 -0.48 -4.10 15.17
C GLU A 261 0.05 -5.52 15.16
N ILE A 262 -0.68 -6.41 15.85
CA ILE A 262 -0.49 -7.86 15.72
C ILE A 262 -1.75 -8.50 15.15
N SER A 263 -1.55 -9.47 14.26
CA SER A 263 -2.59 -10.35 13.72
C SER A 263 -2.27 -11.79 14.10
N ASP A 264 -3.13 -12.40 14.90
CA ASP A 264 -2.94 -13.75 15.44
C ASP A 264 -3.82 -14.76 14.72
N SER A 265 -3.28 -15.95 14.46
CA SER A 265 -3.99 -17.04 13.78
C SER A 265 -4.71 -18.00 14.74
N GLU A 266 -4.41 -17.96 16.04
CA GLU A 266 -4.92 -18.93 17.01
C GLU A 266 -6.19 -18.42 17.69
N SER A 267 -6.11 -17.30 18.42
CA SER A 267 -7.25 -16.74 19.14
C SER A 267 -6.98 -15.32 19.67
N ALA A 268 -8.05 -14.61 20.02
CA ALA A 268 -7.94 -13.34 20.73
C ALA A 268 -7.23 -13.47 22.09
N ALA A 269 -7.36 -14.60 22.78
CA ALA A 269 -6.68 -14.82 24.06
C ALA A 269 -5.15 -14.92 23.87
N HIS A 270 -4.72 -15.65 22.84
CA HIS A 270 -3.30 -15.77 22.49
C HIS A 270 -2.72 -14.41 22.03
N ALA A 271 -3.46 -13.66 21.20
CA ALA A 271 -3.06 -12.31 20.80
C ALA A 271 -2.87 -11.38 22.00
N ASN A 272 -3.83 -11.37 22.95
CA ASN A 272 -3.72 -10.53 24.15
C ASN A 272 -2.49 -10.91 24.99
N ALA A 273 -2.26 -12.21 25.22
CA ALA A 273 -1.09 -12.66 25.97
C ALA A 273 0.25 -12.26 25.30
N LEU A 274 0.32 -12.34 23.96
CA LEU A 274 1.50 -11.88 23.20
C LEU A 274 1.73 -10.37 23.37
N LEU A 275 0.68 -9.57 23.21
CA LEU A 275 0.78 -8.12 23.29
C LEU A 275 1.07 -7.64 24.72
N GLU A 276 0.41 -8.23 25.72
CA GLU A 276 0.68 -7.98 27.14
C GLU A 276 2.13 -8.31 27.48
N SER A 277 2.62 -9.49 27.10
CA SER A 277 4.01 -9.88 27.34
C SER A 277 5.00 -8.91 26.68
N LEU A 278 4.71 -8.43 25.47
CA LEU A 278 5.53 -7.43 24.78
C LEU A 278 5.54 -6.10 25.54
N MET A 279 4.36 -5.58 25.91
CA MET A 279 4.23 -4.30 26.60
C MET A 279 4.87 -4.34 27.99
N THR A 280 4.69 -5.43 28.74
CA THR A 280 5.33 -5.61 30.05
C THR A 280 6.85 -5.58 29.93
N SER A 281 7.45 -6.36 29.03
CA SER A 281 8.90 -6.32 28.82
C SER A 281 9.38 -4.93 28.38
N ALA A 282 8.63 -4.25 27.52
CA ALA A 282 9.00 -2.92 27.05
C ALA A 282 8.98 -1.86 28.19
N LEU A 283 8.02 -1.94 29.11
CA LEU A 283 7.95 -1.08 30.29
C LEU A 283 9.07 -1.41 31.29
N GLU A 284 9.30 -2.69 31.59
CA GLU A 284 10.36 -3.14 32.51
C GLU A 284 11.76 -2.74 32.05
N ASP A 285 12.01 -2.80 30.74
CA ASP A 285 13.28 -2.39 30.12
C ASP A 285 13.42 -0.86 29.95
N GLY A 286 12.41 -0.08 30.34
CA GLY A 286 12.38 1.38 30.17
C GLY A 286 12.42 1.82 28.70
N LEU A 287 11.88 0.98 27.79
CA LEU A 287 11.84 1.29 26.36
C LEU A 287 10.70 2.25 26.01
N ILE A 288 9.60 2.18 26.75
CA ILE A 288 8.35 2.91 26.46
C ILE A 288 7.87 3.60 27.74
N ASP A 289 7.20 4.74 27.58
CA ASP A 289 6.72 5.55 28.72
C ASP A 289 5.26 5.23 29.07
N ASP A 290 4.43 5.08 28.03
CA ASP A 290 3.01 4.82 28.13
C ASP A 290 2.55 4.04 26.90
N ALA A 291 1.49 3.24 27.04
CA ALA A 291 0.90 2.51 25.93
C ALA A 291 -0.60 2.32 26.16
N ILE A 292 -1.35 2.40 25.06
CA ILE A 292 -2.77 2.06 25.06
C ILE A 292 -3.03 0.97 24.02
N VAL A 293 -3.70 -0.09 24.48
CA VAL A 293 -4.16 -1.19 23.65
C VAL A 293 -5.63 -0.96 23.29
N ALA A 294 -5.97 -1.13 22.02
CA ALA A 294 -7.35 -1.07 21.57
C ALA A 294 -8.15 -2.24 22.13
N THR A 295 -9.25 -1.93 22.83
CA THR A 295 -10.17 -2.90 23.43
C THR A 295 -11.40 -3.17 22.56
N SER A 296 -11.50 -2.51 21.40
CA SER A 296 -12.56 -2.69 20.43
C SER A 296 -12.10 -2.38 19.01
N ILE A 297 -12.80 -2.92 18.01
CA ILE A 297 -12.58 -2.61 16.59
C ILE A 297 -12.71 -1.09 16.33
N ALA A 298 -13.65 -0.42 16.99
CA ALA A 298 -13.84 1.02 16.86
C ALA A 298 -12.61 1.80 17.36
N GLN A 299 -12.02 1.37 18.49
CA GLN A 299 -10.80 1.98 19.03
C GLN A 299 -9.59 1.69 18.13
N SER A 300 -9.43 0.48 17.62
CA SER A 300 -8.37 0.13 16.66
C SER A 300 -8.44 1.02 15.41
N ARG A 301 -9.62 1.16 14.80
CA ARG A 301 -9.85 2.07 13.67
C ARG A 301 -9.55 3.53 14.02
N ALA A 302 -9.89 3.98 15.22
CA ALA A 302 -9.57 5.34 15.66
C ALA A 302 -8.06 5.57 15.78
N LEU A 303 -7.29 4.57 16.25
CA LEU A 303 -5.83 4.64 16.29
C LEU A 303 -5.21 4.68 14.88
N TRP A 304 -5.67 3.80 13.98
CA TRP A 304 -5.25 3.82 12.59
C TRP A 304 -5.60 5.13 11.88
N ALA A 305 -6.78 5.69 12.16
CA ALA A 305 -7.20 6.96 11.59
C ALA A 305 -6.23 8.10 11.93
N LEU A 306 -5.62 8.13 13.13
CA LEU A 306 -4.58 9.11 13.46
C LEU A 306 -3.40 9.02 12.48
N ARG A 307 -2.92 7.80 12.21
CA ARG A 307 -1.80 7.55 11.29
C ARG A 307 -2.15 7.87 9.84
N GLU A 308 -3.34 7.49 9.38
CA GLU A 308 -3.77 7.66 7.99
C GLU A 308 -4.04 9.14 7.65
N HIS A 309 -4.50 9.94 8.61
CA HIS A 309 -4.84 11.34 8.40
C HIS A 309 -3.63 12.28 8.39
N ILE A 310 -2.42 11.82 8.75
CA ILE A 310 -1.20 12.65 8.74
C ILE A 310 -1.02 13.36 7.39
N SER A 311 -1.20 12.63 6.28
CA SER A 311 -1.01 13.21 4.95
C SER A 311 -2.05 14.29 4.60
N LEU A 312 -3.29 14.13 5.07
CA LEU A 312 -4.36 15.11 4.88
C LEU A 312 -4.15 16.33 5.78
N ALA A 313 -3.76 16.11 7.04
CA ALA A 313 -3.45 17.17 8.00
C ALA A 313 -2.31 18.07 7.52
N GLN A 314 -1.22 17.46 7.01
CA GLN A 314 -0.12 18.20 6.41
C GLN A 314 -0.54 19.01 5.18
N ALA A 315 -1.49 18.51 4.38
CA ALA A 315 -2.00 19.24 3.22
C ALA A 315 -2.89 20.44 3.64
N ALA A 316 -3.65 20.30 4.72
CA ALA A 316 -4.48 21.36 5.29
C ALA A 316 -3.63 22.45 5.99
N GLU A 317 -2.52 22.09 6.62
CA GLU A 317 -1.58 23.05 7.24
C GLU A 317 -0.95 23.99 6.21
N GLY A 318 -0.72 23.51 4.98
CA GLY A 318 -0.25 24.34 3.88
C GLY A 318 0.73 23.62 2.94
N LYS A 319 1.62 24.40 2.31
CA LYS A 319 2.63 23.86 1.40
C LYS A 319 3.65 23.05 2.19
N ASN A 320 3.80 21.78 1.82
CA ASN A 320 4.79 20.87 2.39
C ASN A 320 5.73 20.33 1.30
N LEU A 321 6.99 20.13 1.71
CA LEU A 321 7.95 19.32 0.96
C LEU A 321 7.84 17.89 1.46
N LYS A 322 7.64 16.94 0.56
CA LYS A 322 7.53 15.51 0.89
C LYS A 322 8.62 14.74 0.17
N HIS A 323 9.33 13.92 0.94
CA HIS A 323 10.26 12.93 0.43
C HIS A 323 9.81 11.57 0.95
N ASP A 324 9.66 10.61 0.05
CA ASP A 324 9.41 9.22 0.37
C ASP A 324 10.70 8.45 0.10
N VAL A 325 11.38 8.04 1.17
CA VAL A 325 12.75 7.52 1.11
C VAL A 325 12.86 6.23 1.89
N SER A 326 13.80 5.39 1.50
CA SER A 326 14.12 4.14 2.20
C SER A 326 15.56 4.16 2.68
N LEU A 327 15.75 3.68 3.89
CA LEU A 327 17.05 3.53 4.55
C LEU A 327 17.11 2.14 5.18
N PRO A 328 18.31 1.57 5.42
CA PRO A 328 18.43 0.46 6.34
C PRO A 328 17.76 0.81 7.68
N ILE A 329 16.98 -0.11 8.26
CA ILE A 329 16.29 0.12 9.54
C ILE A 329 17.25 0.63 10.62
N SER A 330 18.47 0.08 10.63
CA SER A 330 19.55 0.46 11.55
C SER A 330 20.06 1.91 11.38
N ALA A 331 19.72 2.59 10.29
CA ALA A 331 20.13 3.96 10.00
C ALA A 331 19.02 5.01 10.26
N ILE A 332 17.77 4.58 10.47
CA ILE A 332 16.61 5.48 10.62
C ILE A 332 16.80 6.47 11.78
N GLY A 333 17.26 5.99 12.94
CA GLY A 333 17.47 6.85 14.12
C GLY A 333 18.48 7.96 13.85
N ASN A 334 19.64 7.61 13.28
CA ASN A 334 20.68 8.58 12.94
C ASN A 334 20.23 9.58 11.86
N PHE A 335 19.45 9.10 10.89
CA PHE A 335 18.90 9.96 9.84
C PHE A 335 17.98 11.03 10.43
N ILE A 336 17.01 10.64 11.26
CA ILE A 336 16.08 11.58 11.91
C ILE A 336 16.86 12.61 12.73
N THR A 337 17.79 12.17 13.58
CA THR A 337 18.62 13.09 14.39
C THR A 337 19.40 14.08 13.53
N ALA A 338 19.98 13.62 12.41
CA ALA A 338 20.77 14.49 11.53
C ALA A 338 19.88 15.49 10.77
N THR A 339 18.69 15.09 10.34
CA THR A 339 17.80 15.95 9.54
C THR A 339 16.98 16.93 10.38
N ASP A 340 16.61 16.56 11.61
CA ASP A 340 15.85 17.44 12.51
C ASP A 340 16.69 18.63 13.01
N ALA A 341 18.02 18.55 12.92
CA ALA A 341 18.95 19.60 13.31
C ALA A 341 19.15 20.69 12.23
N LEU A 342 18.60 20.50 11.02
CA LEU A 342 18.73 21.41 9.86
C LEU A 342 17.58 22.40 9.79
#